data_AF-A0A958C1E6-F1
#
_entry.id   AF-A0A958C1E6-F1
#
_cell.length_a   1.000
_cell.length_b   1.000
_cell.length_c   1.000
_cell.angle_alpha   90.00
_cell.angle_beta   90.00
_cell.angle_gamma   90.00
#
_symmetry.space_group_name_H-M   'P 1'
#
loop_
_entity.id
_entity.type
_entity.pdbx_description
1 polymer ?
#
loop_
_entity_poly.entity_id
_entity_poly.type
_entity_poly.pdbx_seq_one_letter_code
_entity_poly.pdbx_strand_id
1 'polypeptide(L)'
;MNNNHHSSLLCPICRQEKPTDRMMPGDLIPDSVVAEIKQQNPGWTRHDAICTTCLNQAKMQHAKSLLQAEKGHLSDLDRQVLHSIGTESLLSENPDVTFDQSRTWGDRLADQ
;
A
#
# COMPACT_ATOMS: atom_id res chain seq x y z
N MET A 1 13.92 -21.63 34.57
CA MET A 1 14.95 -21.12 33.65
C MET A 1 14.38 -21.25 32.24
N ASN A 2 13.70 -20.22 31.75
CA ASN A 2 13.00 -20.28 30.46
C ASN A 2 13.94 -19.78 29.37
N ASN A 3 14.72 -20.68 28.79
CA ASN A 3 15.56 -20.37 27.64
C ASN A 3 14.69 -20.36 26.37
N ASN A 4 13.97 -19.26 26.14
CA ASN A 4 13.35 -18.98 24.85
C ASN A 4 14.44 -18.59 23.83
N HIS A 5 15.10 -19.60 23.26
CA HIS A 5 15.94 -19.40 22.08
C HIS A 5 15.04 -19.16 20.86
N HIS A 6 14.52 -17.94 20.71
CA HIS A 6 13.85 -17.54 19.48
C HIS A 6 14.92 -17.32 18.40
N SER A 7 15.19 -18.34 17.59
CA SER A 7 16.02 -18.20 16.40
C SER A 7 15.42 -17.16 15.47
N SER A 8 16.22 -16.18 15.05
CA SER A 8 15.86 -15.18 14.04
C SER A 8 16.63 -15.42 12.74
N LEU A 9 16.03 -15.02 11.62
CA LEU A 9 16.59 -15.08 10.29
C LEU A 9 16.40 -13.74 9.58
N LEU A 10 17.36 -13.37 8.74
CA LEU A 10 17.29 -12.17 7.91
C LEU A 10 16.40 -12.43 6.69
N CYS A 11 15.35 -11.62 6.51
CA CYS A 11 14.54 -11.69 5.29
C CYS A 11 15.32 -11.09 4.10
N PRO A 12 15.52 -11.81 2.98
CA PRO A 12 16.28 -11.32 1.83
C PRO A 12 15.59 -10.16 1.08
N ILE A 13 14.27 -10.01 1.26
CA ILE A 13 13.48 -8.97 0.58
C ILE A 13 13.54 -7.63 1.34
N CYS A 14 13.10 -7.61 2.60
CA CYS A 14 13.09 -6.38 3.40
C CYS A 14 14.38 -6.13 4.19
N ARG A 15 15.31 -7.10 4.22
CA ARG A 15 16.56 -7.05 4.99
C ARG A 15 16.34 -6.77 6.48
N GLN A 16 15.23 -7.27 7.04
CA GLN A 16 14.92 -7.20 8.46
C GLN A 16 15.03 -8.59 9.08
N GLU A 17 15.58 -8.67 10.28
CA GLU A 17 15.53 -9.87 11.09
C GLU A 17 14.11 -10.16 11.56
N LYS A 18 13.69 -11.42 11.41
CA LYS A 18 12.39 -11.91 11.84
C LYS A 18 12.58 -13.21 12.59
N PRO A 19 11.75 -13.49 13.61
CA PRO A 19 11.76 -14.78 14.26
C PRO A 19 11.38 -15.87 13.24
N THR A 20 11.95 -17.06 13.40
CA THR A 20 11.84 -18.16 12.42
C THR A 20 10.39 -18.60 12.19
N ASP A 21 9.52 -18.47 13.20
CA ASP A 21 8.08 -18.71 13.12
C ASP A 21 7.32 -17.75 12.18
N ARG A 22 7.90 -16.58 11.88
CA ARG A 22 7.40 -15.58 10.92
C ARG A 22 8.10 -15.66 9.58
N MET A 23 8.88 -16.70 9.33
CA MET A 23 9.53 -16.97 8.06
C MET A 23 8.82 -18.12 7.35
N MET A 24 8.59 -17.97 6.05
CA MET A 24 8.00 -18.99 5.20
C MET A 24 9.07 -19.51 4.22
N PRO A 25 9.34 -20.82 4.19
CA PRO A 25 10.19 -21.43 3.17
C PRO A 25 9.63 -21.18 1.77
N GLY A 26 10.48 -20.79 0.82
CA GLY A 26 10.06 -20.49 -0.55
C GLY A 26 9.43 -21.67 -1.30
N ASP A 27 9.81 -22.90 -0.96
CA ASP A 27 9.26 -24.13 -1.54
C ASP A 27 7.76 -24.33 -1.23
N LEU A 28 7.26 -23.74 -0.14
CA LEU A 28 5.84 -23.80 0.24
C LEU A 28 4.99 -22.70 -0.42
N ILE A 29 5.61 -21.81 -1.20
CA ILE A 29 4.93 -20.67 -1.82
C ILE A 29 4.44 -21.06 -3.23
N PRO A 30 3.15 -20.79 -3.55
CA PRO A 30 2.59 -21.05 -4.87
C PRO A 30 3.36 -20.35 -6.01
N ASP A 31 3.45 -21.00 -7.18
CA ASP A 31 4.16 -20.47 -8.35
C ASP A 31 3.71 -19.07 -8.77
N SER A 32 2.41 -18.78 -8.71
CA SER A 32 1.86 -17.46 -9.06
C SER A 32 2.43 -16.33 -8.20
N VAL A 33 2.61 -16.59 -6.91
CA VAL A 33 3.20 -15.62 -5.96
C VAL A 33 4.73 -15.58 -6.10
N VAL A 34 5.37 -16.71 -6.39
CA VAL A 34 6.81 -16.78 -6.67
C VAL A 34 7.18 -15.94 -7.89
N ALA A 35 6.37 -15.97 -8.95
CA ALA A 35 6.57 -15.11 -10.12
C ALA A 35 6.53 -13.62 -9.73
N GLU A 36 5.56 -13.20 -8.92
CA GLU A 36 5.44 -11.82 -8.43
C GLU A 36 6.65 -11.40 -7.56
N ILE A 37 7.09 -12.27 -6.65
CA ILE A 37 8.27 -11.99 -5.80
C ILE A 37 9.52 -11.81 -6.66
N LYS A 38 9.75 -12.70 -7.64
CA LYS A 38 10.92 -12.65 -8.52
C LYS A 38 10.94 -11.44 -9.44
N GLN A 39 9.78 -10.95 -9.89
CA GLN A 39 9.71 -9.72 -10.69
C GLN A 39 10.27 -8.52 -9.95
N GLN A 40 10.00 -8.42 -8.64
CA GLN A 40 10.48 -7.33 -7.80
C GLN A 40 11.87 -7.59 -7.21
N ASN A 41 12.24 -8.86 -7.05
CA ASN A 41 13.49 -9.29 -6.42
C ASN A 41 14.11 -10.45 -7.21
N PRO A 42 14.85 -10.17 -8.30
CA PRO A 42 15.41 -11.20 -9.18
C PRO A 42 16.40 -12.15 -8.49
N GLY A 43 17.03 -11.71 -7.40
CA GLY A 43 17.98 -12.52 -6.62
C GLY A 43 17.32 -13.50 -5.65
N TRP A 44 15.99 -13.46 -5.49
CA TRP A 44 15.29 -14.37 -4.59
C TRP A 44 14.97 -15.72 -5.27
N THR A 45 15.22 -16.81 -4.56
CA THR A 45 14.99 -18.17 -5.04
C THR A 45 14.06 -18.96 -4.12
N ARG A 46 13.56 -20.12 -4.57
CA ARG A 46 12.66 -20.97 -3.76
C ARG A 46 13.32 -21.55 -2.51
N HIS A 47 14.65 -21.63 -2.50
CA HIS A 47 15.42 -22.08 -1.33
C HIS A 47 15.51 -20.99 -0.25
N ASP A 48 15.18 -19.74 -0.59
CA ASP A 48 15.24 -18.63 0.35
C ASP A 48 13.93 -18.50 1.13
N ALA A 49 14.03 -18.40 2.45
CA ALA A 49 12.89 -18.08 3.29
C ALA A 49 12.54 -16.59 3.19
N ILE A 50 11.24 -16.27 3.18
CA ILE A 50 10.71 -14.91 3.13
C ILE A 50 9.82 -14.66 4.36
N CYS A 51 9.86 -13.47 4.94
CA CYS A 51 8.98 -13.17 6.06
C CYS A 51 7.51 -13.08 5.62
N THR A 52 6.59 -13.44 6.51
CA THR A 52 5.15 -13.42 6.25
C THR A 52 4.64 -12.05 5.82
N THR A 53 5.24 -10.96 6.32
CA THR A 53 4.90 -9.59 5.91
C THR A 53 5.18 -9.34 4.43
N CYS A 54 6.40 -9.64 3.95
CA CYS A 54 6.75 -9.47 2.54
C CYS A 54 5.97 -10.42 1.64
N LEU A 55 5.71 -11.64 2.11
CA LEU A 55 4.87 -12.59 1.38
C LEU A 55 3.44 -12.07 1.20
N ASN A 56 2.83 -11.50 2.25
CA ASN A 56 1.49 -10.94 2.16
C ASN A 56 1.44 -9.73 1.22
N GLN A 57 2.48 -8.90 1.21
CA GLN A 57 2.60 -7.80 0.24
C GLN A 57 2.65 -8.32 -1.20
N ALA A 58 3.45 -9.36 -1.48
CA ALA A 58 3.49 -9.99 -2.80
C ALA A 58 2.12 -10.58 -3.20
N LYS A 59 1.42 -11.25 -2.27
CA LYS A 59 0.06 -11.77 -2.52
C LYS A 59 -0.94 -10.66 -2.85
N MET A 60 -0.91 -9.55 -2.12
CA MET A 60 -1.78 -8.40 -2.40
C MET A 60 -1.48 -7.76 -3.75
N GLN A 61 -0.19 -7.65 -4.10
CA GLN A 61 0.21 -7.11 -5.39
C GLN A 61 -0.24 -8.03 -6.54
N HIS A 62 -0.10 -9.34 -6.38
CA HIS A 62 -0.61 -10.33 -7.33
C HIS A 62 -2.14 -10.25 -7.48
N ALA A 63 -2.88 -10.14 -6.37
CA ALA A 63 -4.33 -9.96 -6.43
C ALA A 63 -4.71 -8.65 -7.14
N LYS A 64 -3.97 -7.56 -6.90
CA LYS A 64 -4.18 -6.28 -7.58
C LYS A 64 -3.90 -6.39 -9.08
N SER A 65 -2.84 -7.07 -9.50
CA SER A 65 -2.51 -7.22 -10.92
C SER A 65 -3.56 -8.06 -11.66
N LEU A 66 -4.10 -9.11 -11.02
CA LEU A 66 -5.23 -9.86 -11.57
C LEU A 66 -6.49 -9.00 -11.71
N LEU A 67 -6.84 -8.21 -10.69
CA LEU A 67 -7.99 -7.29 -10.75
C LEU A 67 -7.80 -6.19 -11.82
N GLN A 68 -6.57 -5.73 -12.05
CA GLN A 68 -6.25 -4.77 -13.11
C GLN A 68 -6.29 -5.41 -14.49
N ALA A 69 -5.88 -6.68 -14.64
CA ALA A 69 -5.99 -7.40 -15.90
C ALA A 69 -7.45 -7.61 -16.32
N GLU A 70 -8.34 -7.91 -15.37
CA GLU A 70 -9.80 -7.99 -15.60
C GLU A 70 -10.42 -6.61 -15.92
N LYS A 71 -9.89 -5.53 -15.31
CA LYS A 71 -10.25 -4.15 -15.67
C LYS A 71 -9.49 -3.61 -16.88
N GLY A 72 -8.64 -4.43 -17.52
CA GLY A 72 -7.76 -4.07 -18.63
C GLY A 72 -8.47 -3.77 -19.96
N HIS A 73 -9.79 -3.58 -19.94
CA HIS A 73 -10.53 -2.86 -20.99
C HIS A 73 -10.74 -1.37 -20.67
N LEU A 74 -10.33 -0.87 -19.49
CA LEU A 74 -10.56 0.51 -19.04
C LEU A 74 -9.43 1.06 -18.13
N SER A 75 -8.15 1.06 -18.55
CA SER A 75 -7.14 1.86 -17.82
C SER A 75 -6.04 2.51 -18.66
N ASP A 76 -6.14 2.55 -19.99
CA ASP A 76 -5.18 3.28 -20.84
C ASP A 76 -5.39 4.82 -20.81
N LEU A 77 -6.37 5.34 -20.05
CA LEU A 77 -6.70 6.77 -20.02
C LEU A 77 -6.35 7.54 -18.74
N ASP A 78 -5.76 6.91 -17.71
CA ASP A 78 -5.44 7.62 -16.45
C ASP A 78 -3.95 7.96 -16.28
N ARG A 79 -3.32 8.47 -17.35
CA ARG A 79 -1.99 9.12 -17.28
C ARG A 79 -1.96 10.48 -17.95
N GLN A 80 -2.94 11.35 -17.69
CA GLN A 80 -2.82 12.74 -18.13
C GLN A 80 -3.45 13.75 -17.16
N VAL A 81 -3.06 13.72 -15.88
CA VAL A 81 -3.22 14.87 -14.99
C VAL A 81 -2.04 14.97 -14.02
N LEU A 82 -0.84 15.24 -14.56
CA LEU A 82 0.16 15.96 -13.76
C LEU A 82 -0.05 17.44 -14.04
N HIS A 83 -0.77 18.04 -13.10
CA HIS A 83 -1.24 19.42 -13.10
C HIS A 83 -0.03 20.39 -13.11
N SER A 84 0.15 21.10 -14.22
CA SER A 84 1.01 22.27 -14.30
C SER A 84 0.43 23.38 -13.41
N ILE A 85 0.93 23.54 -12.18
CA ILE A 85 0.79 24.79 -11.42
C ILE A 85 2.12 25.51 -11.49
N GLY A 86 2.19 26.46 -12.41
CA GLY A 86 3.33 27.34 -12.54
C GLY A 86 2.92 28.58 -13.30
N THR A 87 2.06 29.42 -12.72
CA THR A 87 2.04 30.87 -12.97
C THR A 87 1.06 31.57 -12.02
N GLU A 88 1.61 32.25 -11.02
CA GLU A 88 0.91 33.33 -10.31
C GLU A 88 0.97 34.60 -11.17
N SER A 89 -0.19 35.08 -11.62
CA SER A 89 -0.43 36.49 -12.00
C SER A 89 -1.94 36.69 -12.04
N LEU A 90 -2.51 37.31 -11.00
CA LEU A 90 -2.78 38.75 -10.88
C LEU A 90 -4.13 39.17 -11.50
N LEU A 91 -5.00 39.59 -10.57
CA LEU A 91 -5.84 40.79 -10.63
C LEU A 91 -7.33 40.68 -10.97
N SER A 92 -8.08 41.48 -10.20
CA SER A 92 -9.43 42.02 -10.40
C SER A 92 -10.56 41.15 -9.83
N GLU A 93 -10.92 41.43 -8.57
CA GLU A 93 -12.08 42.26 -8.17
C GLU A 93 -13.40 41.55 -8.44
N ASN A 94 -14.10 41.21 -7.36
CA ASN A 94 -15.53 41.48 -7.30
C ASN A 94 -15.92 41.85 -5.86
N PRO A 95 -16.67 42.95 -5.68
CA PRO A 95 -16.93 43.58 -4.39
C PRO A 95 -18.14 42.98 -3.67
N ASP A 96 -18.19 43.18 -2.35
CA ASP A 96 -19.39 43.48 -1.51
C ASP A 96 -20.58 42.49 -1.59
N VAL A 97 -21.29 42.05 -0.56
CA VAL A 97 -21.54 42.31 0.87
C VAL A 97 -22.34 41.02 1.25
N THR A 98 -22.51 40.50 2.46
CA THR A 98 -22.95 41.13 3.71
C THR A 98 -22.71 40.11 4.81
N PHE A 99 -22.16 40.62 5.90
CA PHE A 99 -22.14 40.04 7.22
C PHE A 99 -23.57 39.80 7.73
N ASP A 100 -23.85 38.60 8.24
CA ASP A 100 -24.80 38.49 9.35
C ASP A 100 -24.33 37.44 10.37
N GLN A 101 -24.25 37.90 11.60
CA GLN A 101 -23.88 37.12 12.78
C GLN A 101 -25.15 36.49 13.35
N SER A 102 -25.11 35.20 13.66
CA SER A 102 -25.81 34.73 14.86
C SER A 102 -25.23 33.42 15.36
N ARG A 103 -24.66 33.52 16.56
CA ARG A 103 -24.50 32.42 17.51
C ARG A 103 -25.82 31.67 17.66
N THR A 104 -25.76 30.36 17.86
CA THR A 104 -26.22 29.71 19.09
C THR A 104 -25.84 28.23 19.10
N TRP A 105 -25.30 27.82 20.25
CA TRP A 105 -25.28 26.45 20.72
C TRP A 105 -26.72 25.91 20.84
N GLY A 106 -26.94 24.63 20.51
CA GLY A 106 -28.19 23.95 20.85
C GLY A 106 -28.49 22.72 20.00
N ASP A 107 -28.40 21.56 20.65
CA ASP A 107 -29.24 20.36 20.47
C ASP A 107 -29.41 19.75 19.08
N ARG A 108 -28.83 18.56 18.90
CA ARG A 108 -29.58 17.31 19.08
C ARG A 108 -28.68 16.08 18.92
N LEU A 109 -28.34 15.48 20.05
CA LEU A 109 -28.13 14.05 20.16
C LEU A 109 -29.50 13.37 19.97
N ALA A 110 -29.71 12.76 18.81
CA ALA A 110 -30.73 11.75 18.57
C ALA A 110 -30.39 11.02 17.26
N ASP A 111 -29.69 9.89 17.36
CA ASP A 111 -30.19 8.66 16.74
C ASP A 111 -29.36 7.43 17.18
N GLN A 112 -30.12 6.44 17.67
CA GLN A 112 -29.83 5.04 18.01
C GLN A 112 -29.19 4.72 19.37
#